data_AF-A0A7V4FZV4-F1
#
_entry.id   AF-A0A7V4FZV4-F1
#
_cell.length_a   1.000
_cell.length_b   1.000
_cell.length_c   1.000
_cell.angle_alpha   90.00
_cell.angle_beta   90.00
_cell.angle_gamma   90.00
#
_symmetry.space_group_name_H-M   'P 1'
#
loop_
_entity.id
_entity.type
_entity.pdbx_description
1 polymer ?
#
loop_
_entity_poly.entity_id
_entity_poly.type
_entity_poly.pdbx_seq_one_letter_code
_entity_poly.pdbx_strand_id
1 'polypeptide(L)'
;MQAHLRCEDLLPPKAKRARMDRRTVAGLQIYQRMQMIADHGRIDLETRNALMGSSREQAFRALLRALRERVVDATGLIEDGSASGILGEVQGRVLDNAEFRPLPPEPAAERALQAAAKAGADAPTKITPAPDLIAAATHAASQALGWTSPEAVLASTLVVAPAPSSRRSTRDVSRALSPLPTAVAVRLPPLPAYHSPKMDLRVEMDRGEVVLKRPALDKDGKKKWHPPVVDRPTIALYARVGKEEIALVRWPTTIGGWKTFQKSDGSLALKYKESITGDAIWPEVLATPTWHPAPGMPTRRLLIKRGDTWEPKTEIIGPGYRAAYGLVAMVHHQIVGRGEDGQLQLEDHRIRTHGTPGYRSVKRGESNGCHRLYNHLALRLAAFLVKHRAHVRQGLIPEDYVRQIQYQGQEVALQSDTKGYRFQLTPPVPVTVLSGEVRGHARAVRSMVPLTIQP
;
A
#
# COMPACT_ATOMS: atom_id res chain seq x y z
N MET A 1 19.88 -17.30 12.44
CA MET A 1 18.80 -17.14 11.42
C MET A 1 18.06 -18.45 11.11
N GLN A 2 18.62 -19.45 10.39
CA GLN A 2 17.84 -20.65 10.01
C GLN A 2 17.22 -21.38 11.20
N ALA A 3 17.91 -21.43 12.36
CA ALA A 3 17.35 -21.97 13.59
C ALA A 3 16.10 -21.19 14.06
N HIS A 4 16.17 -19.86 14.06
CA HIS A 4 15.04 -18.98 14.40
C HIS A 4 13.85 -19.20 13.45
N LEU A 5 14.09 -19.25 12.13
CA LEU A 5 13.03 -19.53 11.17
C LEU A 5 12.39 -20.92 11.36
N ARG A 6 13.12 -21.91 11.89
CA ARG A 6 12.53 -23.21 12.26
C ARG A 6 11.69 -23.13 13.53
N CYS A 7 12.12 -22.34 14.52
CA CYS A 7 11.36 -22.14 15.76
C CYS A 7 10.00 -21.47 15.49
N GLU A 8 9.95 -20.58 14.50
CA GLU A 8 8.73 -19.91 14.03
C GLU A 8 7.96 -20.73 12.97
N ASP A 9 8.38 -21.97 12.69
CA ASP A 9 7.78 -22.87 11.68
C ASP A 9 7.73 -22.29 10.24
N LEU A 10 8.67 -21.40 9.92
CA LEU A 10 8.80 -20.74 8.61
C LEU A 10 9.80 -21.43 7.68
N LEU A 11 10.55 -22.42 8.17
CA LEU A 11 11.57 -23.13 7.41
C LEU A 11 11.34 -24.65 7.44
N PRO A 12 10.96 -25.28 6.32
CA PRO A 12 10.67 -26.71 6.30
C PRO A 12 11.92 -27.56 6.59
N PRO A 13 11.75 -28.79 7.12
CA PRO A 13 12.86 -29.71 7.42
C PRO A 13 13.78 -29.99 6.23
N LYS A 14 13.23 -29.96 5.00
CA LYS A 14 13.95 -30.18 3.73
C LYS A 14 14.85 -29.01 3.29
N ALA A 15 14.94 -27.93 4.06
CA ALA A 15 15.84 -26.81 3.77
C ALA A 15 17.30 -27.19 4.08
N LYS A 16 18.22 -26.88 3.16
CA LYS A 16 19.64 -27.22 3.34
C LYS A 16 20.25 -26.42 4.49
N ARG A 17 20.88 -27.10 5.45
CA ARG A 17 21.57 -26.46 6.58
C ARG A 17 22.71 -25.58 6.08
N ALA A 18 22.90 -24.43 6.73
CA ALA A 18 23.97 -23.45 6.44
C ALA A 18 24.03 -22.96 4.99
N ARG A 19 22.93 -23.06 4.23
CA ARG A 19 22.84 -22.56 2.85
C ARG A 19 21.62 -21.67 2.68
N MET A 20 21.81 -20.54 2.02
CA MET A 20 20.73 -19.64 1.62
C MET A 20 20.03 -20.17 0.36
N ASP A 21 19.34 -21.30 0.49
CA ASP A 21 18.58 -21.90 -0.61
C ASP A 21 17.22 -21.21 -0.83
N ARG A 22 16.51 -21.59 -1.91
CA ARG A 22 15.19 -21.02 -2.25
C ARG A 22 14.18 -21.13 -1.10
N ARG A 23 14.24 -22.20 -0.30
CA ARG A 23 13.35 -22.41 0.85
C ARG A 23 13.68 -21.45 1.99
N THR A 24 14.96 -21.25 2.26
CA THR A 24 15.45 -20.29 3.25
C THR A 24 15.08 -18.85 2.87
N VAL A 25 15.25 -18.49 1.60
CA VAL A 25 14.82 -17.18 1.08
C VAL A 25 13.32 -16.99 1.25
N ALA A 26 12.50 -18.00 0.92
CA ALA A 26 11.05 -17.92 1.07
C ALA A 26 10.60 -17.77 2.54
N GLY A 27 11.20 -18.57 3.45
CA GLY A 27 10.94 -18.45 4.89
C GLY A 27 11.34 -17.09 5.44
N LEU A 28 12.49 -16.55 5.02
CA LEU A 28 12.93 -15.22 5.42
C LEU A 28 11.99 -14.12 4.91
N GLN A 29 11.45 -14.24 3.69
CA GLN A 29 10.46 -13.30 3.17
C GLN A 29 9.15 -13.32 3.97
N ILE A 30 8.70 -14.50 4.44
CA ILE A 30 7.53 -14.59 5.32
C ILE A 30 7.83 -13.90 6.65
N TYR A 31 8.98 -14.20 7.26
CA TYR A 31 9.42 -13.56 8.50
C TYR A 31 9.49 -12.03 8.37
N GLN A 32 10.10 -11.51 7.29
CA GLN A 32 10.15 -10.08 7.01
C GLN A 32 8.75 -9.46 6.99
N ARG A 33 7.79 -10.08 6.29
CA ARG A 33 6.40 -9.59 6.26
C ARG A 33 5.73 -9.58 7.64
N MET A 34 5.92 -10.63 8.44
CA MET A 34 5.40 -10.70 9.82
C MET A 34 5.93 -9.55 10.68
N GLN A 35 7.17 -9.13 10.43
CA GLN A 35 7.81 -8.04 11.15
C GLN A 35 7.56 -6.64 10.58
N MET A 36 6.71 -6.50 9.54
CA MET A 36 6.60 -5.29 8.71
C MET A 36 7.95 -4.79 8.21
N ILE A 37 8.73 -5.69 7.62
CA ILE A 37 9.97 -5.40 6.89
C ILE A 37 9.69 -5.74 5.42
N ALA A 38 10.16 -4.93 4.48
CA ALA A 38 9.94 -5.24 3.08
C ALA A 38 10.67 -6.51 2.67
N ASP A 39 9.96 -7.38 1.97
CA ASP A 39 10.41 -8.73 1.68
C ASP A 39 11.37 -8.77 0.49
N HIS A 40 12.65 -9.00 0.78
CA HIS A 40 13.67 -9.20 -0.25
C HIS A 40 14.50 -10.46 -0.04
N GLY A 41 14.26 -11.17 1.07
CA GLY A 41 14.92 -12.43 1.36
C GLY A 41 16.43 -12.30 1.52
N ARG A 42 16.94 -11.12 1.87
CA ARG A 42 18.33 -10.89 2.30
C ARG A 42 18.35 -10.43 3.76
N ILE A 43 19.48 -10.59 4.41
CA ILE A 43 19.70 -10.16 5.79
C ILE A 43 20.30 -8.76 5.76
N ASP A 44 19.45 -7.75 5.69
CA ASP A 44 19.86 -6.35 5.88
C ASP A 44 19.84 -5.95 7.35
N LEU A 45 20.10 -4.67 7.65
CA LEU A 45 20.16 -4.16 9.01
C LEU A 45 18.83 -4.36 9.76
N GLU A 46 17.70 -4.02 9.15
CA GLU A 46 16.37 -4.18 9.77
C GLU A 46 16.06 -5.65 10.05
N THR A 47 16.32 -6.53 9.08
CA THR A 47 16.11 -7.98 9.24
C THR A 47 17.00 -8.56 10.33
N ARG A 48 18.26 -8.10 10.42
CA ARG A 48 19.19 -8.52 11.47
C ARG A 48 18.73 -8.06 12.84
N ASN A 49 18.33 -6.79 12.96
CA ASN A 49 17.84 -6.23 14.22
C ASN A 49 16.59 -6.97 14.71
N ALA A 50 15.66 -7.29 13.80
CA ALA A 50 14.52 -8.15 14.13
C ALA A 50 14.99 -9.54 14.58
N LEU A 51 15.85 -10.23 13.82
CA LEU A 51 16.31 -11.58 14.21
C LEU A 51 17.06 -11.64 15.55
N MET A 52 17.68 -10.54 15.98
CA MET A 52 18.38 -10.43 17.27
C MET A 52 17.47 -9.92 18.40
N GLY A 53 16.30 -9.38 18.07
CA GLY A 53 15.35 -8.87 19.04
C GLY A 53 14.58 -9.97 19.77
N SER A 54 13.88 -9.59 20.83
CA SER A 54 12.99 -10.50 21.56
C SER A 54 11.76 -10.85 20.72
N SER A 55 11.50 -12.15 20.52
CA SER A 55 10.28 -12.63 19.84
C SER A 55 9.00 -12.16 20.57
N ARG A 56 9.02 -12.08 21.91
CA ARG A 56 7.88 -11.58 22.70
C ARG A 56 7.58 -10.11 22.41
N GLU A 57 8.63 -9.29 22.32
CA GLU A 57 8.50 -7.87 21.96
C GLU A 57 7.97 -7.71 20.52
N GLN A 58 8.40 -8.57 19.60
CA GLN A 58 7.91 -8.55 18.22
C GLN A 58 6.44 -8.96 18.11
N ALA A 59 6.04 -10.01 18.83
CA ALA A 59 4.65 -10.42 18.92
C ALA A 59 3.79 -9.30 19.53
N PHE A 60 4.28 -8.61 20.56
CA PHE A 60 3.60 -7.47 21.16
C PHE A 60 3.45 -6.31 20.16
N ARG A 61 4.51 -5.94 19.42
CA ARG A 61 4.40 -4.92 18.35
C ARG A 61 3.42 -5.32 17.25
N ALA A 62 3.40 -6.60 16.86
CA ALA A 62 2.43 -7.10 15.89
C ALA A 62 0.99 -6.96 16.40
N LEU A 63 0.75 -7.25 17.69
CA LEU A 63 -0.54 -7.03 18.33
C LEU A 63 -0.93 -5.55 18.37
N LEU A 64 0.00 -4.66 18.74
CA LEU A 64 -0.25 -3.21 18.74
C LEU A 64 -0.57 -2.68 17.33
N ARG A 65 0.07 -3.21 16.28
CA ARG A 65 -0.28 -2.89 14.88
C ARG A 65 -1.69 -3.39 14.52
N ALA A 66 -2.06 -4.59 14.96
CA ALA A 66 -3.43 -5.08 14.75
C ALA A 66 -4.46 -4.22 15.49
N LEU A 67 -4.16 -3.81 16.73
CA LEU A 67 -4.99 -2.89 17.50
C LEU A 67 -5.13 -1.54 16.79
N ARG A 68 -4.03 -0.99 16.26
CA ARG A 68 -4.03 0.25 15.47
C ARG A 68 -5.03 0.19 14.32
N GLU A 69 -5.01 -0.88 13.52
CA GLU A 69 -5.95 -0.98 12.39
C GLU A 69 -7.42 -1.12 12.86
N ARG A 70 -7.67 -1.75 14.03
CA ARG A 70 -9.02 -1.78 14.64
C ARG A 70 -9.47 -0.40 15.14
N VAL A 71 -8.56 0.36 15.74
CA VAL A 71 -8.82 1.74 16.18
C VAL A 71 -9.12 2.63 14.98
N VAL A 72 -8.33 2.52 13.91
CA VAL A 72 -8.55 3.23 12.64
C VAL A 72 -9.93 2.92 12.07
N ASP A 73 -10.31 1.64 11.98
CA ASP A 73 -11.63 1.21 11.48
C ASP A 73 -12.78 1.79 12.32
N ALA A 74 -12.68 1.67 13.66
CA ALA A 74 -13.71 2.14 14.58
C ALA A 74 -13.86 3.68 14.56
N THR A 75 -12.74 4.41 14.54
CA THR A 75 -12.74 5.88 14.60
C THR A 75 -12.98 6.53 13.26
N GLY A 76 -12.46 5.94 12.18
CA GLY A 76 -12.35 6.61 10.88
C GLY A 76 -11.18 7.59 10.80
N LEU A 77 -10.23 7.55 11.75
CA LEU A 77 -9.03 8.39 11.67
C LEU A 77 -8.12 7.94 10.52
N ILE A 78 -7.44 8.90 9.91
CA ILE A 78 -6.39 8.64 8.90
C ILE A 78 -5.05 9.29 9.27
N GLU A 79 -5.06 10.25 10.20
CA GLU A 79 -3.95 11.09 10.62
C GLU A 79 -2.94 10.29 11.44
N ASP A 80 -1.89 9.82 10.78
CA ASP A 80 -0.81 9.01 11.32
C ASP A 80 0.49 9.82 11.56
N GLY A 81 0.36 11.15 11.65
CA GLY A 81 1.49 12.06 11.83
C GLY A 81 2.35 12.28 10.58
N SER A 82 2.04 11.59 9.47
CA SER A 82 2.83 11.73 8.25
C SER A 82 2.79 13.12 7.62
N ALA A 83 1.70 13.86 7.80
CA ALA A 83 1.57 15.23 7.34
C ALA A 83 2.49 16.21 8.09
N SER A 84 2.70 16.01 9.39
CA SER A 84 3.60 16.81 10.22
C SER A 84 5.04 16.27 10.22
N GLY A 85 5.25 15.05 9.74
CA GLY A 85 6.53 14.35 9.83
C GLY A 85 6.89 13.87 11.24
N ILE A 86 5.93 13.91 12.18
CA ILE A 86 6.11 13.53 13.58
C ILE A 86 5.26 12.29 13.86
N LEU A 87 5.93 11.16 14.10
CA LEU A 87 5.27 9.91 14.47
C LEU A 87 5.02 9.86 15.98
N GLY A 88 3.83 9.42 16.36
CA GLY A 88 3.50 9.11 17.74
C GLY A 88 4.00 7.73 18.18
N GLU A 89 4.01 7.53 19.49
CA GLU A 89 4.40 6.27 20.11
C GLU A 89 3.21 5.59 20.81
N VAL A 90 3.12 4.27 20.65
CA VAL A 90 2.15 3.44 21.36
C VAL A 90 2.91 2.63 22.39
N GLN A 91 2.64 2.88 23.68
CA GLN A 91 3.37 2.25 24.79
C GLN A 91 4.90 2.43 24.66
N GLY A 92 5.37 3.63 24.32
CA GLY A 92 6.81 3.93 24.18
C GLY A 92 7.47 3.32 22.93
N ARG A 93 6.68 2.97 21.91
CA ARG A 93 7.16 2.31 20.69
C ARG A 93 6.64 3.00 19.44
N VAL A 94 7.54 3.24 18.50
CA VAL A 94 7.18 3.47 17.09
C VAL A 94 6.89 2.10 16.45
N LEU A 95 5.67 1.91 15.98
CA LEU A 95 5.18 0.62 15.50
C LEU A 95 5.70 0.24 14.11
N ASP A 96 5.99 1.24 13.27
CA ASP A 96 6.45 1.05 11.90
C ASP A 96 7.98 1.12 11.81
N ASN A 97 8.55 0.20 11.03
CA ASN A 97 9.98 0.20 10.72
C ASN A 97 10.32 1.34 9.76
N ALA A 98 11.60 1.73 9.69
CA ALA A 98 12.04 2.91 8.97
C ALA A 98 11.60 2.94 7.50
N GLU A 99 11.51 1.79 6.83
CA GLU A 99 10.99 1.70 5.45
C GLU A 99 9.51 2.10 5.28
N PHE A 100 8.70 1.95 6.34
CA PHE A 100 7.27 2.27 6.34
C PHE A 100 6.96 3.60 7.00
N ARG A 101 7.96 4.28 7.56
CA ARG A 101 7.78 5.59 8.17
C ARG A 101 7.48 6.64 7.11
N PRO A 102 6.76 7.72 7.49
CA PRO A 102 6.59 8.90 6.66
C PRO A 102 7.94 9.43 6.20
N LEU A 103 7.93 10.10 5.05
CA LEU A 103 9.09 10.88 4.65
C LEU A 103 9.34 11.97 5.71
N PRO A 104 10.60 12.38 5.93
CA PRO A 104 10.88 13.51 6.81
C PRO A 104 10.03 14.73 6.41
N PRO A 105 9.72 15.62 7.37
CA PRO A 105 9.02 16.85 7.06
C PRO A 105 9.82 17.61 6.01
N GLU A 106 9.24 17.75 4.82
CA GLU A 106 9.73 18.75 3.88
C GLU A 106 9.21 20.13 4.35
N PRO A 107 9.78 21.23 3.84
CA PRO A 107 9.04 22.49 3.68
C PRO A 107 7.87 22.33 2.67
N ALA A 108 7.15 21.20 2.70
CA ALA A 108 6.03 20.86 1.85
C ALA A 108 4.85 21.78 2.09
N ALA A 109 4.71 22.36 3.29
CA ALA A 109 3.75 23.42 3.53
C ALA A 109 4.04 24.63 2.61
N GLU A 110 5.29 25.08 2.49
CA GLU A 110 5.67 26.16 1.58
C GLU A 110 5.49 25.78 0.11
N ARG A 111 5.87 24.56 -0.31
CA ARG A 111 5.67 24.09 -1.69
C ARG A 111 4.18 23.94 -2.04
N ALA A 112 3.36 23.42 -1.13
CA ALA A 112 1.92 23.26 -1.32
C ALA A 112 1.21 24.61 -1.34
N LEU A 113 1.59 25.56 -0.48
CA LEU A 113 1.12 26.95 -0.55
C LEU A 113 1.54 27.64 -1.85
N GLN A 114 2.77 27.42 -2.34
CA GLN A 114 3.24 27.95 -3.62
C GLN A 114 2.54 27.31 -4.83
N ALA A 115 2.20 26.01 -4.78
CA ALA A 115 1.45 25.32 -5.81
C ALA A 115 -0.02 25.78 -5.82
N ALA A 116 -0.63 25.89 -4.65
CA ALA A 116 -1.99 26.41 -4.47
C ALA A 116 -2.11 27.87 -4.94
N ALA A 117 -1.14 28.73 -4.62
CA ALA A 117 -1.13 30.13 -5.06
C ALA A 117 -1.05 30.29 -6.58
N LYS A 118 -0.47 29.31 -7.31
CA LYS A 118 -0.48 29.27 -8.77
C LYS A 118 -1.83 28.84 -9.37
N ALA A 119 -2.74 28.29 -8.56
CA ALA A 119 -4.04 27.76 -9.00
C ALA A 119 -5.22 28.77 -8.92
N GLY A 120 -4.98 30.02 -8.51
CA GLY A 120 -5.98 31.10 -8.56
C GLY A 120 -6.78 31.33 -7.27
N ALA A 121 -7.90 32.04 -7.39
CA ALA A 121 -8.62 32.73 -6.29
C ALA A 121 -9.18 31.84 -5.15
N ASP A 122 -9.25 30.51 -5.34
CA ASP A 122 -9.75 29.53 -4.36
C ASP A 122 -8.64 28.79 -3.59
N ALA A 123 -7.41 29.31 -3.64
CA ALA A 123 -6.28 28.74 -2.90
C ALA A 123 -6.51 28.84 -1.38
N PRO A 124 -6.20 27.79 -0.59
CA PRO A 124 -6.22 27.89 0.87
C PRO A 124 -5.30 29.00 1.36
N THR A 125 -5.77 29.79 2.33
CA THR A 125 -4.96 30.83 2.95
C THR A 125 -3.90 30.26 3.90
N LYS A 126 -4.10 29.03 4.36
CA LYS A 126 -3.24 28.32 5.30
C LYS A 126 -3.43 26.81 5.19
N ILE A 127 -2.33 26.07 5.26
CA ILE A 127 -2.32 24.61 5.37
C ILE A 127 -1.71 24.22 6.72
N THR A 128 -2.48 23.52 7.56
CA THR A 128 -2.03 23.05 8.87
C THR A 128 -1.83 21.53 8.84
N PRO A 129 -0.63 20.99 9.14
CA PRO A 129 -0.43 19.56 9.17
C PRO A 129 -1.08 18.93 10.41
N ALA A 130 -1.81 17.83 10.22
CA ALA A 130 -2.42 17.09 11.32
C ALA A 130 -1.35 16.35 12.17
N PRO A 131 -1.55 16.26 13.50
CA PRO A 131 -0.71 15.41 14.35
C PRO A 131 -1.06 13.92 14.18
N ASP A 132 -0.28 13.04 14.81
CA ASP A 132 -0.58 11.59 14.85
C ASP A 132 -1.73 11.27 15.83
N LEU A 133 -2.96 11.37 15.34
CA LEU A 133 -4.17 11.03 16.11
C LEU A 133 -4.35 9.52 16.25
N ILE A 134 -3.87 8.76 15.27
CA ILE A 134 -3.96 7.29 15.27
C ILE A 134 -3.11 6.70 16.40
N ALA A 135 -1.87 7.16 16.57
CA ALA A 135 -1.01 6.69 17.67
C ALA A 135 -1.59 7.06 19.03
N ALA A 136 -2.10 8.28 19.20
CA ALA A 136 -2.75 8.70 20.44
C ALA A 136 -3.98 7.83 20.79
N ALA A 137 -4.86 7.58 19.81
CA ALA A 137 -6.03 6.72 20.01
C ALA A 137 -5.65 5.26 20.25
N THR A 138 -4.63 4.75 19.54
CA THR A 138 -4.11 3.38 19.74
C THR A 138 -3.46 3.23 21.12
N HIS A 139 -2.74 4.26 21.57
CA HIS A 139 -2.15 4.31 22.90
C HIS A 139 -3.23 4.23 23.98
N ALA A 140 -4.26 5.09 23.89
CA ALA A 140 -5.39 5.07 24.81
C ALA A 140 -6.11 3.70 24.80
N ALA A 141 -6.31 3.11 23.63
CA ALA A 141 -6.91 1.79 23.52
C ALA A 141 -6.07 0.70 24.19
N SER A 142 -4.76 0.72 23.95
CA SER A 142 -3.79 -0.21 24.55
C SER A 142 -3.75 -0.08 26.06
N GLN A 143 -3.80 1.16 26.59
CA GLN A 143 -3.89 1.41 28.03
C GLN A 143 -5.17 0.84 28.64
N ALA A 144 -6.32 1.09 28.01
CA ALA A 144 -7.61 0.61 28.50
C ALA A 144 -7.73 -0.92 28.50
N LEU A 145 -7.03 -1.59 27.58
CA LEU A 145 -6.94 -3.07 27.54
C LEU A 145 -5.91 -3.64 28.53
N GLY A 146 -5.14 -2.80 29.22
CA GLY A 146 -4.01 -3.22 30.05
C GLY A 146 -2.81 -3.76 29.24
N TRP A 147 -2.77 -3.50 27.93
CA TRP A 147 -1.73 -3.97 27.02
C TRP A 147 -0.53 -3.02 27.05
N THR A 148 0.18 -2.95 28.17
CA THR A 148 1.31 -2.01 28.36
C THR A 148 2.68 -2.64 28.09
N SER A 149 2.78 -3.97 28.15
CA SER A 149 3.99 -4.73 27.85
C SER A 149 3.65 -6.13 27.32
N PRO A 150 4.62 -6.88 26.76
CA PRO A 150 4.43 -8.28 26.39
C PRO A 150 3.91 -9.14 27.54
N GLU A 151 4.40 -8.92 28.77
CA GLU A 151 4.01 -9.65 29.97
C GLU A 151 2.56 -9.31 30.39
N ALA A 152 2.18 -8.04 30.31
CA ALA A 152 0.82 -7.59 30.65
C ALA A 152 -0.23 -8.16 29.67
N VAL A 153 0.12 -8.25 28.37
CA VAL A 153 -0.74 -8.91 27.37
C VAL A 153 -0.90 -10.40 27.67
N LEU A 154 0.19 -11.11 27.96
CA LEU A 154 0.11 -12.52 28.32
C LEU A 154 -0.75 -12.73 29.57
N ALA A 155 -0.55 -11.91 30.61
CA ALA A 155 -1.37 -11.98 31.82
C ALA A 155 -2.86 -11.70 31.57
N SER A 156 -3.20 -10.84 30.62
CA SER A 156 -4.60 -10.49 30.26
C SER A 156 -5.25 -11.44 29.25
N THR A 157 -4.48 -12.19 28.47
CA THR A 157 -4.99 -13.12 27.43
C THR A 157 -4.95 -14.59 27.83
N LEU A 158 -4.25 -14.93 28.91
CA LEU A 158 -4.35 -16.25 29.53
C LEU A 158 -5.76 -16.40 30.14
N VAL A 159 -6.67 -16.91 29.32
CA VAL A 159 -7.79 -17.70 29.83
C VAL A 159 -7.14 -18.81 30.64
N VAL A 160 -7.27 -18.75 31.97
CA VAL A 160 -6.82 -19.84 32.85
C VAL A 160 -7.48 -21.10 32.32
N ALA A 161 -6.71 -21.98 31.67
CA ALA A 161 -7.17 -23.32 31.37
C ALA A 161 -7.56 -23.92 32.73
N PRO A 162 -8.79 -24.46 32.90
CA PRO A 162 -9.18 -25.02 34.17
C PRO A 162 -8.11 -26.04 34.57
N ALA A 163 -7.59 -25.89 35.79
CA ALA A 163 -6.61 -26.81 36.33
C ALA A 163 -7.12 -28.25 36.12
N PRO A 164 -6.28 -29.21 35.69
CA PRO A 164 -6.71 -30.59 35.55
C PRO A 164 -7.13 -31.09 36.94
N SER A 165 -8.43 -31.06 37.24
CA SER A 165 -8.93 -31.55 38.51
C SER A 165 -8.74 -33.06 38.49
N SER A 166 -7.94 -33.59 39.42
CA SER A 166 -7.61 -35.01 39.52
C SER A 166 -8.80 -35.89 39.94
N ARG A 167 -10.01 -35.34 40.08
CA ARG A 167 -11.23 -36.10 40.43
C ARG A 167 -12.48 -35.39 39.90
N ARG A 168 -12.98 -35.75 38.71
CA ARG A 168 -14.44 -35.74 38.44
C ARG A 168 -14.79 -36.48 37.16
N SER A 169 -15.92 -37.19 37.26
CA SER A 169 -16.50 -38.11 36.30
C SER A 169 -16.79 -37.49 34.94
N THR A 170 -16.64 -38.31 33.91
CA THR A 170 -16.79 -38.09 32.46
C THR A 170 -18.20 -37.73 31.97
N ARG A 171 -19.04 -37.05 32.77
CA ARG A 171 -20.45 -36.78 32.41
C ARG A 171 -20.90 -35.34 32.36
N ASP A 172 -20.03 -34.34 32.57
CA ASP A 172 -20.43 -32.93 32.58
C ASP A 172 -19.41 -32.01 31.86
N VAL A 173 -19.16 -32.27 30.58
CA VAL A 173 -18.27 -31.44 29.72
C VAL A 173 -19.05 -30.36 28.96
N SER A 174 -20.35 -30.22 29.19
CA SER A 174 -21.16 -29.17 28.56
C SER A 174 -21.25 -27.92 29.46
N ARG A 175 -20.63 -26.83 29.00
CA ARG A 175 -20.79 -25.42 29.45
C ARG A 175 -19.96 -24.96 30.66
N ALA A 176 -18.63 -25.07 30.59
CA ALA A 176 -17.79 -24.01 31.14
C ALA A 176 -17.38 -23.10 29.97
N LEU A 177 -18.26 -22.18 29.57
CA LEU A 177 -17.85 -21.09 28.71
C LEU A 177 -16.78 -20.32 29.47
N SER A 178 -15.58 -20.19 28.88
CA SER A 178 -14.54 -19.32 29.41
C SER A 178 -15.15 -17.96 29.73
N PRO A 179 -14.84 -17.36 30.90
CA PRO A 179 -15.37 -16.04 31.24
C PRO A 179 -15.05 -15.08 30.10
N LEU A 180 -16.07 -14.37 29.62
CA LEU A 180 -15.88 -13.33 28.62
C LEU A 180 -14.84 -12.33 29.15
N PRO A 181 -13.97 -11.78 28.27
CA PRO A 181 -13.01 -10.77 28.70
C PRO A 181 -13.73 -9.60 29.38
N THR A 182 -13.15 -9.08 30.45
CA THR A 182 -13.73 -8.03 31.29
C THR A 182 -14.03 -6.74 30.52
N ALA A 183 -13.32 -6.49 29.41
CA ALA A 183 -13.57 -5.38 28.50
C ALA A 183 -14.16 -5.89 27.17
N VAL A 184 -15.41 -5.54 26.90
CA VAL A 184 -16.10 -5.80 25.62
C VAL A 184 -16.11 -4.58 24.69
N ALA A 185 -15.74 -3.41 25.21
CA ALA A 185 -15.62 -2.16 24.47
C ALA A 185 -14.58 -1.25 25.14
N VAL A 186 -13.96 -0.38 24.33
CA VAL A 186 -13.00 0.63 24.80
C VAL A 186 -13.47 2.00 24.36
N ARG A 187 -13.48 2.97 25.28
CA ARG A 187 -13.75 4.37 24.94
C ARG A 187 -12.52 4.97 24.29
N LEU A 188 -12.66 5.41 23.05
CA LEU A 188 -11.59 6.07 22.30
C LEU A 188 -11.65 7.59 22.50
N PRO A 189 -10.53 8.31 22.30
CA PRO A 189 -10.53 9.77 22.32
C PRO A 189 -11.54 10.36 21.33
N PRO A 190 -12.12 11.54 21.62
CA PRO A 190 -13.03 12.19 20.69
C PRO A 190 -12.32 12.54 19.39
N LEU A 191 -13.06 12.49 18.28
CA LEU A 191 -12.55 12.93 16.98
C LEU A 191 -12.36 14.46 16.98
N PRO A 192 -11.40 14.99 16.19
CA PRO A 192 -11.26 16.43 16.00
C PRO A 192 -12.53 17.07 15.47
N ALA A 193 -12.76 18.35 15.76
CA ALA A 193 -13.96 19.07 15.32
C ALA A 193 -14.15 19.13 13.78
N TYR A 194 -13.06 19.01 13.01
CA TYR A 194 -13.11 19.00 11.55
C TYR A 194 -13.52 17.63 10.96
N HIS A 195 -13.57 16.58 11.77
CA HIS A 195 -14.11 15.29 11.34
C HIS A 195 -15.62 15.36 11.28
N SER A 196 -16.18 15.08 10.10
CA SER A 196 -17.63 14.99 9.90
C SER A 196 -17.94 13.81 8.98
N PRO A 197 -19.20 13.32 8.95
CA PRO A 197 -19.60 12.30 7.97
C PRO A 197 -19.46 12.74 6.50
N LYS A 198 -19.32 14.06 6.24
CA LYS A 198 -19.19 14.64 4.90
C LYS A 198 -18.07 15.68 4.90
N MET A 199 -16.88 15.24 4.53
CA MET A 199 -15.70 16.11 4.44
C MET A 199 -15.48 16.59 3.00
N ASP A 200 -15.03 17.83 2.88
CA ASP A 200 -14.51 18.33 1.61
C ASP A 200 -13.04 17.96 1.49
N LEU A 201 -12.74 17.04 0.57
CA LEU A 201 -11.44 16.38 0.46
C LEU A 201 -10.84 16.65 -0.91
N ARG A 202 -9.54 16.93 -0.94
CA ARG A 202 -8.74 16.94 -2.18
C ARG A 202 -7.45 16.16 -1.99
N VAL A 203 -6.89 15.71 -3.10
CA VAL A 203 -5.65 14.95 -3.13
C VAL A 203 -4.62 15.67 -3.97
N GLU A 204 -3.39 15.63 -3.50
CA GLU A 204 -2.23 16.11 -4.25
C GLU A 204 -1.23 14.97 -4.39
N MET A 205 -0.62 14.87 -5.56
CA MET A 205 0.44 13.90 -5.81
C MET A 205 1.65 14.62 -6.32
N ASP A 206 2.65 14.74 -5.46
CA ASP A 206 3.96 15.21 -5.90
C ASP A 206 4.73 14.06 -6.53
N ARG A 207 5.22 14.28 -7.75
CA ARG A 207 6.08 13.30 -8.42
C ARG A 207 7.49 13.25 -7.84
N GLY A 208 7.88 14.23 -7.00
CA GLY A 208 9.23 14.34 -6.46
C GLY A 208 10.25 14.50 -7.60
N GLU A 209 11.42 13.90 -7.46
CA GLU A 209 12.44 13.88 -8.51
C GLU A 209 12.07 12.90 -9.64
N VAL A 210 11.88 13.41 -10.85
CA VAL A 210 11.57 12.62 -12.06
C VAL A 210 12.82 12.46 -12.91
N VAL A 211 13.47 11.30 -12.83
CA VAL A 211 14.68 11.01 -13.60
C VAL A 211 14.34 10.41 -14.96
N LEU A 212 14.55 11.19 -16.03
CA LEU A 212 14.33 10.74 -17.42
C LEU A 212 15.52 9.96 -17.99
N LYS A 213 16.70 10.13 -17.38
CA LYS A 213 17.93 9.45 -17.82
C LYS A 213 17.74 7.94 -17.84
N ARG A 214 18.20 7.29 -18.91
CA ARG A 214 18.19 5.82 -19.05
C ARG A 214 18.95 5.19 -17.87
N PRO A 215 18.39 4.15 -17.22
CA PRO A 215 19.08 3.46 -16.14
C PRO A 215 20.27 2.67 -16.67
N ALA A 216 21.34 2.63 -15.88
CA ALA A 216 22.43 1.70 -16.13
C ALA A 216 21.92 0.26 -15.97
N LEU A 217 22.42 -0.64 -16.82
CA LEU A 217 22.12 -2.06 -16.78
C LEU A 217 23.31 -2.82 -16.20
N ASP A 218 23.03 -3.90 -15.46
CA ASP A 218 24.04 -4.87 -15.06
C ASP A 218 24.33 -5.86 -16.18
N LYS A 219 25.28 -6.77 -15.94
CA LYS A 219 25.71 -7.79 -16.90
C LYS A 219 24.59 -8.75 -17.31
N ASP A 220 23.55 -8.89 -16.49
CA ASP A 220 22.37 -9.70 -16.79
C ASP A 220 21.27 -8.87 -17.47
N GLY A 221 21.59 -7.61 -17.85
CA GLY A 221 20.69 -6.63 -18.45
C GLY A 221 19.58 -6.14 -17.50
N LYS A 222 19.67 -6.43 -16.19
CA LYS A 222 18.74 -5.88 -15.20
C LYS A 222 19.17 -4.47 -14.85
N LYS A 223 18.20 -3.63 -14.49
CA LYS A 223 18.51 -2.28 -14.05
C LYS A 223 19.35 -2.32 -12.78
N LYS A 224 20.49 -1.64 -12.80
CA LYS A 224 21.22 -1.33 -11.58
C LYS A 224 20.32 -0.47 -10.70
N TRP A 225 20.15 -0.90 -9.46
CA TRP A 225 19.40 -0.14 -8.49
C TRP A 225 20.23 1.07 -8.07
N HIS A 226 19.67 2.25 -8.21
CA HIS A 226 20.20 3.47 -7.59
C HIS A 226 19.44 3.72 -6.28
N PRO A 227 20.13 4.27 -5.25
CA PRO A 227 19.46 4.69 -4.03
C PRO A 227 18.30 5.63 -4.34
N PRO A 228 17.30 5.72 -3.44
CA PRO A 228 16.14 6.56 -3.67
C PRO A 228 16.59 7.99 -3.99
N VAL A 229 15.90 8.59 -4.95
CA VAL A 229 16.00 10.02 -5.24
C VAL A 229 15.83 10.82 -3.95
N VAL A 230 16.49 11.99 -3.89
CA VAL A 230 16.52 12.81 -2.67
C VAL A 230 15.10 13.23 -2.29
N ASP A 231 14.31 13.61 -3.29
CA ASP A 231 12.90 13.94 -3.15
C ASP A 231 12.03 12.83 -3.74
N ARG A 232 11.32 12.10 -2.87
CA ARG A 232 10.52 10.93 -3.26
C ARG A 232 9.09 11.35 -3.58
N PRO A 233 8.43 10.69 -4.55
CA PRO A 233 7.05 10.97 -4.86
C PRO A 233 6.15 10.76 -3.63
N THR A 234 5.20 11.68 -3.44
CA THR A 234 4.24 11.63 -2.34
C THR A 234 2.80 11.73 -2.81
N ILE A 235 1.90 11.24 -1.96
CA ILE A 235 0.48 11.55 -2.00
C ILE A 235 0.12 12.27 -0.70
N ALA A 236 -0.61 13.36 -0.80
CA ALA A 236 -1.17 14.09 0.33
C ALA A 236 -2.69 14.16 0.21
N LEU A 237 -3.37 13.95 1.34
CA LEU A 237 -4.81 14.14 1.47
C LEU A 237 -5.06 15.37 2.33
N TYR A 238 -5.89 16.27 1.83
CA TYR A 238 -6.27 17.49 2.54
C TYR A 238 -7.76 17.51 2.80
N ALA A 239 -8.14 18.02 3.97
CA ALA A 239 -9.51 18.37 4.30
C ALA A 239 -9.66 19.89 4.35
N ARG A 240 -10.68 20.42 3.68
CA ARG A 240 -10.98 21.85 3.72
C ARG A 240 -11.86 22.19 4.91
N VAL A 241 -11.46 23.23 5.66
CA VAL A 241 -12.16 23.75 6.82
C VAL A 241 -12.30 25.27 6.65
N GLY A 242 -13.43 25.70 6.10
CA GLY A 242 -13.60 27.10 5.70
C GLY A 242 -12.61 27.50 4.60
N LYS A 243 -11.76 28.49 4.88
CA LYS A 243 -10.69 28.98 3.97
C LYS A 243 -9.33 28.34 4.23
N GLU A 244 -9.24 27.47 5.23
CA GLU A 244 -8.02 26.75 5.58
C GLU A 244 -8.11 25.30 5.11
N GLU A 245 -6.96 24.65 5.04
CA GLU A 245 -6.86 23.21 4.83
C GLU A 245 -6.04 22.54 5.91
N ILE A 246 -6.43 21.31 6.23
CA ILE A 246 -5.71 20.43 7.14
C ILE A 246 -5.11 19.31 6.29
N ALA A 247 -3.78 19.21 6.27
CA ALA A 247 -3.10 18.08 5.66
C ALA A 247 -3.26 16.87 6.60
N LEU A 248 -4.06 15.90 6.20
CA LEU A 248 -4.38 14.74 7.04
C LEU A 248 -3.24 13.72 7.01
N VAL A 249 -2.71 13.44 5.82
CA VAL A 249 -1.59 12.52 5.59
C VAL A 249 -0.70 12.97 4.46
N ARG A 250 0.57 12.53 4.50
CA ARG A 250 1.55 12.65 3.41
C ARG A 250 2.36 11.36 3.31
N TRP A 251 2.00 10.48 2.38
CA TRP A 251 2.62 9.17 2.25
C TRP A 251 3.53 9.06 1.04
N PRO A 252 4.61 8.24 1.12
CA PRO A 252 5.37 7.91 -0.07
C PRO A 252 4.48 7.14 -1.06
N THR A 253 4.60 7.47 -2.34
CA THR A 253 3.88 6.79 -3.42
C THR A 253 4.85 6.34 -4.51
N THR A 254 4.34 6.07 -5.71
CA THR A 254 5.15 5.80 -6.90
C THR A 254 4.72 6.64 -8.07
N ILE A 255 5.65 6.84 -9.00
CA ILE A 255 5.39 7.44 -10.30
C ILE A 255 5.88 6.55 -11.43
N GLY A 256 5.59 6.96 -12.64
CA GLY A 256 6.14 6.43 -13.86
C GLY A 256 7.67 6.30 -13.87
N GLY A 257 8.18 5.44 -14.74
CA GLY A 257 9.61 5.30 -14.96
C GLY A 257 9.91 4.33 -16.10
N TRP A 258 11.18 4.03 -16.31
CA TRP A 258 11.62 3.03 -17.29
C TRP A 258 11.08 1.64 -16.92
N LYS A 259 10.60 0.84 -17.87
CA LYS A 259 10.07 -0.51 -17.62
C LYS A 259 10.47 -1.46 -18.73
N THR A 260 10.71 -2.71 -18.35
CA THR A 260 10.87 -3.79 -19.31
C THR A 260 9.55 -4.01 -20.03
N PHE A 261 9.60 -3.93 -21.35
CA PHE A 261 8.50 -4.04 -22.28
C PHE A 261 8.83 -5.14 -23.28
N GLN A 262 7.90 -6.05 -23.53
CA GLN A 262 7.98 -7.05 -24.57
C GLN A 262 7.25 -6.55 -25.80
N LYS A 263 7.93 -6.50 -26.94
CA LYS A 263 7.34 -6.14 -28.22
C LYS A 263 6.53 -7.31 -28.80
N SER A 264 5.78 -7.06 -29.87
CA SER A 264 4.99 -8.08 -30.57
C SER A 264 5.83 -9.21 -31.15
N ASP A 265 7.08 -8.93 -31.55
CA ASP A 265 8.06 -9.91 -32.01
C ASP A 265 8.68 -10.77 -30.88
N GLY A 266 8.25 -10.57 -29.63
CA GLY A 266 8.76 -11.26 -28.45
C GLY A 266 10.04 -10.66 -27.86
N SER A 267 10.72 -9.73 -28.55
CA SER A 267 11.93 -9.07 -28.06
C SER A 267 11.67 -8.13 -26.88
N LEU A 268 12.68 -7.97 -26.02
CA LEU A 268 12.60 -7.10 -24.85
C LEU A 268 13.21 -5.72 -25.14
N ALA A 269 12.60 -4.69 -24.57
CA ALA A 269 13.08 -3.32 -24.59
C ALA A 269 12.80 -2.62 -23.25
N LEU A 270 13.44 -1.48 -23.00
CA LEU A 270 13.02 -0.51 -22.00
C LEU A 270 12.11 0.53 -22.65
N LYS A 271 10.95 0.76 -22.03
CA LYS A 271 10.02 1.84 -22.37
C LYS A 271 9.80 2.70 -21.14
N TYR A 272 9.90 4.02 -21.28
CA TYR A 272 9.47 4.93 -20.22
C TYR A 272 7.94 4.96 -20.15
N LYS A 273 7.40 4.81 -18.96
CA LYS A 273 5.95 4.85 -18.68
C LYS A 273 5.73 6.02 -17.74
N GLU A 274 5.08 7.09 -18.20
CA GLU A 274 4.90 8.32 -17.44
C GLU A 274 3.70 8.25 -16.46
N SER A 275 3.78 9.00 -15.36
CA SER A 275 2.59 9.42 -14.59
C SER A 275 2.12 10.76 -15.12
N ILE A 276 0.88 10.80 -15.59
CA ILE A 276 0.29 11.98 -16.22
C ILE A 276 0.10 13.08 -15.17
N THR A 277 0.47 14.30 -15.53
CA THR A 277 0.37 15.49 -14.67
C THR A 277 -0.89 16.29 -14.95
N GLY A 278 -1.27 17.13 -14.00
CA GLY A 278 -2.42 18.01 -14.10
C GLY A 278 -3.60 17.52 -13.26
N ASP A 279 -4.77 18.05 -13.57
CA ASP A 279 -5.96 17.81 -12.77
C ASP A 279 -6.68 16.54 -13.20
N ALA A 280 -7.04 15.73 -12.21
CA ALA A 280 -7.79 14.50 -12.35
C ALA A 280 -8.86 14.44 -11.25
N ILE A 281 -9.69 13.41 -11.32
CA ILE A 281 -10.65 13.11 -10.28
C ILE A 281 -10.59 11.63 -9.91
N TRP A 282 -10.97 11.32 -8.68
CA TRP A 282 -11.39 9.99 -8.26
C TRP A 282 -12.92 9.92 -8.22
N PRO A 283 -13.56 9.33 -9.24
CA PRO A 283 -15.01 9.17 -9.25
C PRO A 283 -15.46 7.95 -8.47
N GLU A 284 -14.56 7.00 -8.17
CA GLU A 284 -14.93 5.74 -7.56
C GLU A 284 -13.78 5.10 -6.77
N VAL A 285 -14.19 4.31 -5.79
CA VAL A 285 -13.36 3.32 -5.10
C VAL A 285 -13.81 1.94 -5.57
N LEU A 286 -12.88 1.15 -6.09
CA LEU A 286 -13.06 -0.27 -6.38
C LEU A 286 -12.45 -1.09 -5.26
N ALA A 287 -13.29 -1.80 -4.52
CA ALA A 287 -12.84 -2.85 -3.60
C ALA A 287 -12.66 -4.15 -4.35
N THR A 288 -11.65 -4.93 -3.96
CA THR A 288 -11.25 -6.17 -4.61
C THR A 288 -11.16 -6.02 -6.14
N PRO A 289 -10.35 -5.06 -6.65
CA PRO A 289 -10.32 -4.75 -8.06
C PRO A 289 -9.59 -5.84 -8.85
N THR A 290 -9.97 -5.98 -10.12
CA THR A 290 -9.20 -6.75 -11.08
C THR A 290 -8.24 -5.84 -11.83
N TRP A 291 -6.99 -6.29 -11.95
CA TRP A 291 -5.97 -5.64 -12.74
C TRP A 291 -5.83 -6.26 -14.12
N HIS A 292 -5.90 -5.43 -15.16
CA HIS A 292 -5.62 -5.85 -16.54
C HIS A 292 -4.18 -5.53 -16.92
N PRO A 293 -3.37 -6.54 -17.28
CA PRO A 293 -2.00 -6.31 -17.70
C PRO A 293 -1.94 -5.43 -18.94
N ALA A 294 -1.16 -4.35 -18.87
CA ALA A 294 -0.94 -3.46 -19.99
C ALA A 294 -0.31 -4.21 -21.20
N PRO A 295 -0.55 -3.71 -22.44
CA PRO A 295 0.15 -4.20 -23.61
C PRO A 295 1.67 -4.16 -23.43
N GLY A 296 2.33 -5.20 -23.94
CA GLY A 296 3.78 -5.39 -23.86
C GLY A 296 4.33 -5.66 -22.45
N MET A 297 3.50 -6.07 -21.49
CA MET A 297 4.02 -6.74 -20.31
C MET A 297 4.70 -8.06 -20.70
N PRO A 298 5.92 -8.37 -20.20
CA PRO A 298 6.56 -9.65 -20.49
C PRO A 298 5.69 -10.84 -20.11
N THR A 299 5.40 -11.69 -21.10
CA THR A 299 4.49 -12.83 -21.03
C THR A 299 4.82 -13.77 -19.87
N ARG A 300 6.10 -14.08 -19.67
CA ARG A 300 6.58 -14.93 -18.58
C ARG A 300 6.19 -14.44 -17.18
N ARG A 301 5.86 -13.15 -17.00
CA ARG A 301 5.40 -12.59 -15.71
C ARG A 301 3.92 -12.85 -15.43
N LEU A 302 3.16 -13.24 -16.45
CA LEU A 302 1.74 -13.54 -16.38
C LEU A 302 1.46 -15.04 -16.23
N LEU A 303 2.50 -15.87 -16.18
CA LEU A 303 2.38 -17.33 -16.17
C LEU A 303 3.09 -17.93 -14.94
N ILE A 304 2.61 -19.09 -14.50
CA ILE A 304 3.26 -19.94 -13.49
C ILE A 304 3.53 -21.30 -14.14
N LYS A 305 4.74 -21.85 -13.97
CA LYS A 305 5.07 -23.21 -14.43
C LYS A 305 4.48 -24.26 -13.46
N ARG A 306 3.78 -25.26 -14.00
CA ARG A 306 3.23 -26.41 -13.28
C ARG A 306 3.58 -27.70 -14.01
N GLY A 307 4.54 -28.46 -13.47
CA GLY A 307 5.12 -29.60 -14.20
C GLY A 307 5.68 -29.12 -15.53
N ASP A 308 5.18 -29.67 -16.63
CA ASP A 308 5.56 -29.32 -18.00
C ASP A 308 4.59 -28.34 -18.69
N THR A 309 3.60 -27.84 -17.95
CA THR A 309 2.58 -26.90 -18.45
C THR A 309 2.73 -25.51 -17.84
N TRP A 310 2.07 -24.53 -18.46
CA TRP A 310 1.96 -23.17 -17.98
C TRP A 310 0.52 -22.81 -17.66
N GLU A 311 0.31 -22.24 -16.49
CA GLU A 311 -0.99 -21.75 -16.03
C GLU A 311 -1.00 -20.21 -15.96
N PRO A 312 -2.17 -19.57 -16.13
CA PRO A 312 -2.29 -18.13 -15.94
C PRO A 312 -2.05 -17.80 -14.48
N LYS A 313 -1.29 -16.73 -14.23
CA LYS A 313 -1.02 -16.25 -12.88
C LYS A 313 -2.22 -15.48 -12.33
N THR A 314 -3.33 -16.14 -12.05
CA THR A 314 -4.59 -15.49 -11.61
C THR A 314 -4.41 -14.63 -10.35
N GLU A 315 -3.48 -14.98 -9.45
CA GLU A 315 -3.19 -14.16 -8.26
C GLU A 315 -2.71 -12.73 -8.59
N ILE A 316 -2.17 -12.46 -9.79
CA ILE A 316 -1.69 -11.12 -10.17
C ILE A 316 -2.80 -10.21 -10.68
N ILE A 317 -3.84 -10.77 -11.29
CA ILE A 317 -5.01 -10.02 -11.77
C ILE A 317 -5.93 -9.70 -10.58
N GLY A 318 -6.02 -10.59 -9.61
CA GLY A 318 -6.88 -10.42 -8.44
C GLY A 318 -8.27 -11.03 -8.63
N PRO A 319 -9.17 -10.80 -7.67
CA PRO A 319 -8.96 -9.95 -6.49
C PRO A 319 -8.02 -10.59 -5.45
N GLY A 320 -7.25 -9.78 -4.72
CA GLY A 320 -6.53 -10.26 -3.54
C GLY A 320 -5.31 -9.44 -3.13
N TYR A 321 -4.78 -9.71 -1.94
CA TYR A 321 -3.63 -8.99 -1.39
C TYR A 321 -2.37 -9.08 -2.28
N ARG A 322 -2.24 -10.17 -3.05
CA ARG A 322 -1.14 -10.40 -4.01
C ARG A 322 -1.40 -9.87 -5.41
N ALA A 323 -2.58 -9.31 -5.68
CA ALA A 323 -2.94 -8.74 -6.96
C ALA A 323 -2.11 -7.48 -7.23
N ALA A 324 -1.91 -7.14 -8.50
CA ALA A 324 -1.15 -5.94 -8.86
C ALA A 324 -1.78 -4.64 -8.36
N TYR A 325 -3.12 -4.60 -8.25
CA TYR A 325 -3.87 -3.52 -7.61
C TYR A 325 -4.12 -3.70 -6.11
N GLY A 326 -3.65 -4.80 -5.51
CA GLY A 326 -3.91 -5.12 -4.12
C GLY A 326 -5.41 -5.29 -3.87
N LEU A 327 -5.87 -4.77 -2.73
CA LEU A 327 -7.26 -4.94 -2.28
C LEU A 327 -8.19 -3.80 -2.68
N VAL A 328 -7.66 -2.64 -3.07
CA VAL A 328 -8.45 -1.46 -3.45
C VAL A 328 -7.75 -0.63 -4.52
N ALA A 329 -8.53 0.02 -5.37
CA ALA A 329 -8.05 0.98 -6.35
C ALA A 329 -9.01 2.17 -6.48
N MET A 330 -8.46 3.38 -6.56
CA MET A 330 -9.17 4.59 -6.95
C MET A 330 -8.79 4.90 -8.40
N VAL A 331 -9.80 5.02 -9.26
CA VAL A 331 -9.62 5.29 -10.68
C VAL A 331 -9.26 6.76 -10.88
N HIS A 332 -8.23 7.05 -11.68
CA HIS A 332 -7.93 8.41 -12.10
C HIS A 332 -8.60 8.67 -13.44
N HIS A 333 -9.54 9.60 -13.46
CA HIS A 333 -10.02 10.21 -14.70
C HIS A 333 -9.34 11.56 -14.86
N GLN A 334 -8.51 11.68 -15.89
CA GLN A 334 -7.79 12.91 -16.21
C GLN A 334 -8.77 13.92 -16.78
N ILE A 335 -8.72 15.17 -16.31
CA ILE A 335 -9.45 16.27 -16.93
C ILE A 335 -8.63 16.74 -18.12
N VAL A 336 -9.15 16.57 -19.34
CA VAL A 336 -8.49 16.97 -20.59
C VAL A 336 -9.06 18.26 -21.18
N GLY A 337 -10.21 18.71 -20.67
CA GLY A 337 -10.85 19.93 -21.10
C GLY A 337 -12.23 20.13 -20.46
N ARG A 338 -12.93 21.16 -20.92
CA ARG A 338 -14.34 21.39 -20.63
C ARG A 338 -15.11 21.43 -21.95
N GLY A 339 -16.24 20.75 -22.00
CA GLY A 339 -17.18 20.84 -23.11
C GLY A 339 -17.85 22.22 -23.17
N GLU A 340 -18.54 22.48 -24.28
CA GLU A 340 -19.32 23.72 -24.49
C GLU A 340 -20.45 23.88 -23.46
N ASP A 341 -20.94 22.77 -22.91
CA ASP A 341 -21.95 22.69 -21.86
C ASP A 341 -21.39 22.86 -20.43
N GLY A 342 -20.07 23.10 -20.31
CA GLY A 342 -19.36 23.23 -19.04
C GLY A 342 -19.04 21.89 -18.34
N GLN A 343 -19.39 20.75 -18.93
CA GLN A 343 -19.03 19.43 -18.37
C GLN A 343 -17.54 19.14 -18.54
N LEU A 344 -16.96 18.43 -17.56
CA LEU A 344 -15.57 18.01 -17.63
C LEU A 344 -15.41 16.91 -18.71
N GLN A 345 -14.49 17.11 -19.64
CA GLN A 345 -14.05 16.04 -20.53
C GLN A 345 -13.02 15.19 -19.80
N LEU A 346 -13.32 13.91 -19.66
CA LEU A 346 -12.57 12.97 -18.84
C LEU A 346 -11.94 11.87 -19.69
N GLU A 347 -10.67 11.55 -19.44
CA GLU A 347 -9.97 10.43 -20.08
C GLU A 347 -9.44 9.43 -19.04
N ASP A 348 -9.70 8.14 -19.25
CA ASP A 348 -9.11 7.06 -18.46
C ASP A 348 -7.82 6.52 -19.10
N HIS A 349 -6.68 7.01 -18.64
CA HIS A 349 -5.36 6.56 -19.10
C HIS A 349 -4.86 5.27 -18.42
N ARG A 350 -5.74 4.52 -17.73
CA ARG A 350 -5.40 3.31 -16.98
C ARG A 350 -4.48 3.56 -15.77
N ILE A 351 -4.45 4.80 -15.26
CA ILE A 351 -3.73 5.21 -14.05
C ILE A 351 -4.66 5.13 -12.83
N ARG A 352 -4.14 4.63 -11.71
CA ARG A 352 -4.91 4.45 -10.46
C ARG A 352 -4.04 4.77 -9.26
N THR A 353 -4.69 5.10 -8.15
CA THR A 353 -4.08 5.00 -6.82
C THR A 353 -4.51 3.68 -6.20
N HIS A 354 -3.57 2.82 -5.83
CA HIS A 354 -3.91 1.45 -5.43
C HIS A 354 -2.88 0.83 -4.48
N GLY A 355 -3.26 -0.26 -3.81
CA GLY A 355 -2.35 -1.08 -3.01
C GLY A 355 -1.37 -1.88 -3.87
N THR A 356 -0.18 -2.21 -3.38
CA THR A 356 0.76 -3.10 -4.09
C THR A 356 1.30 -4.18 -3.18
N PRO A 357 1.46 -5.45 -3.64
CA PRO A 357 2.23 -6.46 -2.94
C PRO A 357 3.74 -6.24 -3.07
N GLY A 358 4.17 -5.47 -4.07
CA GLY A 358 5.56 -5.11 -4.27
C GLY A 358 5.95 -3.89 -3.45
N TYR A 359 6.03 -4.02 -2.12
CA TYR A 359 6.29 -2.88 -1.21
C TYR A 359 7.54 -2.07 -1.58
N ARG A 360 8.58 -2.75 -2.07
CA ARG A 360 9.80 -2.10 -2.55
C ARG A 360 9.59 -1.16 -3.74
N SER A 361 8.50 -1.29 -4.51
CA SER A 361 8.20 -0.32 -5.57
C SER A 361 7.90 1.05 -4.97
N VAL A 362 7.19 1.10 -3.83
CA VAL A 362 6.91 2.33 -3.07
C VAL A 362 8.21 2.91 -2.53
N LYS A 363 9.08 2.09 -1.93
CA LYS A 363 10.43 2.53 -1.51
C LYS A 363 11.22 3.18 -2.65
N ARG A 364 11.16 2.58 -3.84
CA ARG A 364 11.86 3.07 -5.05
C ARG A 364 11.17 4.25 -5.72
N GLY A 365 9.91 4.53 -5.41
CA GLY A 365 9.12 5.55 -6.09
C GLY A 365 8.75 5.22 -7.53
N GLU A 366 8.89 3.97 -8.01
CA GLU A 366 8.70 3.64 -9.42
C GLU A 366 7.58 2.60 -9.68
N SER A 367 6.73 2.88 -10.68
CA SER A 367 5.63 2.05 -11.19
C SER A 367 5.46 2.22 -12.71
N ASN A 368 4.42 1.62 -13.29
CA ASN A 368 4.06 1.82 -14.71
C ASN A 368 3.25 3.12 -14.95
N GLY A 369 3.25 4.07 -14.01
CA GLY A 369 2.47 5.32 -14.05
C GLY A 369 1.48 5.46 -12.89
N CYS A 370 1.04 4.35 -12.29
CA CYS A 370 0.12 4.35 -11.15
C CYS A 370 0.77 4.85 -9.83
N HIS A 371 -0.05 5.34 -8.92
CA HIS A 371 0.35 5.84 -7.61
C HIS A 371 0.13 4.76 -6.54
N ARG A 372 1.18 4.01 -6.23
CA ARG A 372 1.08 2.82 -5.38
C ARG A 372 1.31 3.16 -3.93
N LEU A 373 0.47 2.60 -3.07
CA LEU A 373 0.61 2.63 -1.63
C LEU A 373 0.85 1.22 -1.08
N TYR A 374 1.40 1.14 0.13
CA TYR A 374 1.35 -0.12 0.87
C TYR A 374 -0.12 -0.52 1.07
N ASN A 375 -0.42 -1.83 1.00
CA ASN A 375 -1.81 -2.31 0.96
C ASN A 375 -2.65 -1.79 2.13
N HIS A 376 -2.09 -1.72 3.33
CA HIS A 376 -2.78 -1.21 4.52
C HIS A 376 -3.10 0.31 4.42
N LEU A 377 -2.19 1.13 3.87
CA LEU A 377 -2.44 2.56 3.65
C LEU A 377 -3.48 2.79 2.55
N ALA A 378 -3.43 1.99 1.46
CA ALA A 378 -4.44 2.05 0.41
C ALA A 378 -5.84 1.73 0.96
N LEU A 379 -5.95 0.68 1.77
CA LEU A 379 -7.19 0.31 2.45
C LEU A 379 -7.68 1.40 3.39
N ARG A 380 -6.79 1.97 4.21
CA ARG A 380 -7.13 3.06 5.13
C ARG A 380 -7.69 4.27 4.39
N LEU A 381 -7.04 4.68 3.30
CA LEU A 381 -7.51 5.78 2.46
C LEU A 381 -8.86 5.46 1.81
N ALA A 382 -9.01 4.28 1.21
CA ALA A 382 -10.27 3.88 0.59
C ALA A 382 -11.43 3.85 1.60
N ALA A 383 -11.21 3.27 2.79
CA ALA A 383 -12.19 3.24 3.87
C ALA A 383 -12.53 4.65 4.36
N PHE A 384 -11.53 5.52 4.53
CA PHE A 384 -11.72 6.93 4.89
C PHE A 384 -12.59 7.66 3.86
N LEU A 385 -12.28 7.51 2.56
CA LEU A 385 -13.07 8.13 1.50
C LEU A 385 -14.52 7.65 1.50
N VAL A 386 -14.75 6.33 1.61
CA VAL A 386 -16.11 5.77 1.66
C VAL A 386 -16.87 6.24 2.91
N LYS A 387 -16.19 6.41 4.04
CA LYS A 387 -16.80 6.89 5.30
C LYS A 387 -17.15 8.37 5.28
N HIS A 388 -16.32 9.21 4.65
CA HIS A 388 -16.40 10.67 4.76
C HIS A 388 -16.82 11.39 3.46
N ARG A 389 -16.94 10.68 2.34
CA ARG A 389 -17.48 11.20 1.09
C ARG A 389 -18.82 10.52 0.82
N ALA A 390 -19.83 11.31 0.47
CA ALA A 390 -21.10 10.75 0.02
C ALA A 390 -20.86 9.88 -1.22
N HIS A 391 -21.51 8.73 -1.26
CA HIS A 391 -21.28 7.73 -2.30
C HIS A 391 -22.52 6.87 -2.56
N VAL A 392 -22.55 6.24 -3.73
CA VAL A 392 -23.54 5.22 -4.12
C VAL A 392 -22.85 3.86 -4.18
N ARG A 393 -23.40 2.90 -3.43
CA ARG A 393 -22.95 1.51 -3.44
C ARG A 393 -23.59 0.78 -4.61
N GLN A 394 -22.80 0.43 -5.63
CA GLN A 394 -23.34 -0.15 -6.88
C GLN A 394 -23.17 -1.66 -6.99
N GLY A 395 -22.45 -2.30 -6.08
CA GLY A 395 -22.28 -3.75 -6.14
C GLY A 395 -21.04 -4.20 -6.91
N LEU A 396 -21.03 -5.49 -7.23
CA LEU A 396 -20.04 -6.10 -8.11
C LEU A 396 -20.26 -5.58 -9.53
N ILE A 397 -19.20 -5.08 -10.17
CA ILE A 397 -19.27 -4.62 -11.56
C ILE A 397 -18.85 -5.75 -12.49
N PRO A 398 -19.76 -6.27 -13.33
CA PRO A 398 -19.43 -7.34 -14.26
C PRO A 398 -18.48 -6.85 -15.34
N GLU A 399 -17.69 -7.76 -15.87
CA GLU A 399 -16.77 -7.55 -16.98
C GLU A 399 -16.61 -8.85 -17.78
N ASP A 400 -16.12 -8.74 -19.02
CA ASP A 400 -15.72 -9.89 -19.83
C ASP A 400 -14.30 -9.64 -20.34
N TYR A 401 -13.32 -9.80 -19.44
CA TYR A 401 -11.91 -9.65 -19.80
C TYR A 401 -11.31 -11.01 -20.15
N VAL A 402 -10.83 -11.15 -21.39
CA VAL A 402 -10.04 -12.30 -21.83
C VAL A 402 -8.78 -11.82 -22.54
N ARG A 403 -7.63 -12.35 -22.12
CA ARG A 403 -6.36 -12.19 -22.84
C ARG A 403 -5.76 -13.55 -23.15
N GLN A 404 -5.67 -13.86 -24.44
CA GLN A 404 -4.95 -15.04 -24.91
C GLN A 404 -3.45 -14.81 -24.87
N ILE A 405 -2.72 -15.76 -24.29
CA ILE A 405 -1.28 -15.71 -24.08
C ILE A 405 -0.66 -16.94 -24.74
N GLN A 406 0.20 -16.70 -25.73
CA GLN A 406 0.98 -17.75 -26.38
C GLN A 406 2.38 -17.81 -25.75
N TYR A 407 2.76 -18.97 -25.22
CA TYR A 407 4.09 -19.17 -24.62
C TYR A 407 4.57 -20.61 -24.77
N GLN A 408 5.75 -20.80 -25.37
CA GLN A 408 6.36 -22.13 -25.60
C GLN A 408 5.41 -23.13 -26.29
N GLY A 409 4.65 -22.66 -27.29
CA GLY A 409 3.69 -23.50 -28.03
C GLY A 409 2.40 -23.82 -27.28
N GLN A 410 2.19 -23.27 -26.08
CA GLN A 410 0.95 -23.41 -25.32
C GLN A 410 0.14 -22.11 -25.40
N GLU A 411 -1.17 -22.25 -25.52
CA GLU A 411 -2.13 -21.15 -25.40
C GLU A 411 -2.75 -21.18 -24.01
N VAL A 412 -2.71 -20.03 -23.34
CA VAL A 412 -3.22 -19.85 -21.99
C VAL A 412 -4.11 -18.62 -21.94
N ALA A 413 -5.35 -18.78 -21.51
CA ALA A 413 -6.29 -17.67 -21.32
C ALA A 413 -6.15 -17.06 -19.92
N LEU A 414 -5.91 -15.76 -19.84
CA LEU A 414 -6.03 -14.99 -18.61
C LEU A 414 -7.37 -14.26 -18.61
N GLN A 415 -8.24 -14.59 -17.66
CA GLN A 415 -9.65 -14.17 -17.68
C GLN A 415 -10.08 -13.48 -16.38
N SER A 416 -11.05 -12.58 -16.46
CA SER A 416 -11.78 -12.01 -15.32
C SER A 416 -13.20 -11.64 -15.72
N ASP A 417 -14.16 -11.93 -14.84
CA ASP A 417 -15.58 -11.66 -15.01
C ASP A 417 -16.07 -10.41 -14.24
N THR A 418 -15.16 -9.73 -13.55
CA THR A 418 -15.48 -8.54 -12.75
C THR A 418 -14.36 -7.52 -12.72
N LYS A 419 -14.74 -6.24 -12.61
CA LYS A 419 -13.82 -5.12 -12.28
C LYS A 419 -13.56 -4.97 -10.78
N GLY A 420 -14.40 -5.60 -9.95
CA GLY A 420 -14.45 -5.41 -8.50
C GLY A 420 -15.77 -4.80 -8.01
N TYR A 421 -15.84 -4.54 -6.71
CA TYR A 421 -17.00 -3.97 -6.04
C TYR A 421 -16.92 -2.45 -5.98
N ARG A 422 -17.89 -1.73 -6.54
CA ARG A 422 -17.81 -0.27 -6.74
C ARG A 422 -18.58 0.54 -5.72
N PHE A 423 -17.89 1.57 -5.20
CA PHE A 423 -18.45 2.71 -4.50
C PHE A 423 -18.23 3.96 -5.36
N GLN A 424 -19.30 4.51 -5.93
CA GLN A 424 -19.23 5.72 -6.74
C GLN A 424 -19.28 6.95 -5.83
N LEU A 425 -18.26 7.80 -5.87
CA LEU A 425 -18.14 8.99 -5.02
C LEU A 425 -18.89 10.17 -5.64
N THR A 426 -19.71 10.84 -4.83
CA THR A 426 -20.58 11.95 -5.24
C THR A 426 -20.53 13.09 -4.20
N PRO A 427 -19.83 14.22 -4.47
CA PRO A 427 -19.04 14.48 -5.67
C PRO A 427 -17.76 13.64 -5.73
N PRO A 428 -17.13 13.49 -6.91
CA PRO A 428 -15.82 12.86 -7.02
C PRO A 428 -14.78 13.64 -6.20
N VAL A 429 -13.67 13.00 -5.84
CA VAL A 429 -12.58 13.66 -5.11
C VAL A 429 -11.62 14.30 -6.11
N PRO A 430 -11.37 15.62 -6.04
CA PRO A 430 -10.38 16.28 -6.89
C PRO A 430 -8.97 15.78 -6.59
N VAL A 431 -8.17 15.63 -7.64
CA VAL A 431 -6.79 15.17 -7.59
C VAL A 431 -5.93 16.08 -8.44
N THR A 432 -4.81 16.57 -7.92
CA THR A 432 -3.83 17.29 -8.72
C THR A 432 -2.51 16.54 -8.69
N VAL A 433 -2.00 16.16 -9.87
CA VAL A 433 -0.70 15.51 -10.01
C VAL A 433 0.33 16.55 -10.45
N LEU A 434 1.26 16.88 -9.55
CA LEU A 434 2.27 17.90 -9.77
C LEU A 434 3.40 17.39 -10.69
N SER A 435 4.06 18.30 -11.39
CA SER A 435 5.17 17.95 -12.28
C SER A 435 6.37 17.36 -11.55
N GLY A 436 6.59 17.71 -10.28
CA GLY A 436 7.82 17.40 -9.56
C GLY A 436 9.07 18.05 -10.19
N GLU A 437 10.25 17.65 -9.75
CA GLU A 437 11.54 18.11 -10.27
C GLU A 437 11.99 17.20 -11.43
N VAL A 438 11.76 17.62 -12.68
CA VAL A 438 12.13 16.82 -13.85
C VAL A 438 13.62 16.97 -14.17
N ARG A 439 14.36 15.87 -14.11
CA ARG A 439 15.79 15.80 -14.43
C ARG A 439 16.05 15.05 -15.73
N GLY A 440 16.69 15.74 -16.67
CA GLY A 440 17.05 15.24 -17.99
C GLY A 440 16.12 15.76 -19.09
N HIS A 441 16.27 15.23 -20.31
CA HIS A 441 15.54 15.72 -21.49
C HIS A 441 14.42 14.79 -21.91
N ALA A 442 13.25 15.35 -22.24
CA ALA A 442 12.08 14.61 -22.74
C ALA A 442 12.39 13.75 -23.99
N ARG A 443 13.37 14.16 -24.81
CA ARG A 443 13.82 13.36 -25.96
C ARG A 443 14.38 11.99 -25.57
N ALA A 444 14.94 11.86 -24.37
CA ALA A 444 15.54 10.61 -23.88
C ALA A 444 14.52 9.49 -23.64
N VAL A 445 13.24 9.83 -23.48
CA VAL A 445 12.16 8.88 -23.17
C VAL A 445 11.23 8.59 -24.34
N ARG A 446 11.47 9.21 -25.52
CA ARG A 446 10.61 9.06 -26.71
C ARG A 446 10.73 7.68 -27.35
N SER A 447 11.92 7.09 -27.36
CA SER A 447 12.19 5.81 -28.01
C SER A 447 12.27 4.65 -27.02
N MET A 448 11.88 3.47 -27.49
CA MET A 448 12.18 2.24 -26.77
C MET A 448 13.64 1.87 -26.96
N VAL A 449 14.24 1.29 -25.92
CA VAL A 449 15.65 0.93 -25.93
C VAL A 449 15.78 -0.60 -25.91
N PRO A 450 16.31 -1.24 -26.96
CA PRO A 450 16.44 -2.69 -27.01
C PRO A 450 17.24 -3.26 -25.83
N LEU A 451 16.83 -4.45 -25.35
CA LEU A 451 17.56 -5.24 -24.37
C LEU A 451 18.08 -6.50 -25.05
N THR A 452 19.34 -6.85 -24.81
CA THR A 452 20.02 -8.04 -25.35
C THR A 452 19.72 -9.33 -24.58
N ILE A 453 18.69 -9.33 -23.72
CA ILE A 453 18.35 -10.45 -22.84
C ILE A 453 17.21 -11.24 -23.47
N GLN A 454 17.28 -12.57 -23.44
CA GLN A 454 16.18 -13.43 -23.84
C GLN A 454 15.00 -13.40 -22.82
N PRO A 455 13.74 -13.52 -23.27
CA PRO A 455 12.52 -13.39 -22.44
C PRO A 455 12.33 -14.38 -21.29
#